data_AF-A0A222E516-F1
#
_entry.id   AF-A0A222E516-F1
#
_cell.length_a   1.000
_cell.length_b   1.000
_cell.length_c   1.000
_cell.angle_alpha   90.00
_cell.angle_beta   90.00
_cell.angle_gamma   90.00
#
_symmetry.space_group_name_H-M   'P 1'
#
loop_
_entity.id
_entity.type
_entity.pdbx_description
1 polymer ?
#
loop_
_entity_poly.entity_id
_entity_poly.type
_entity_poly.pdbx_seq_one_letter_code
_entity_poly.pdbx_strand_id
1 'polypeptide(L)' 'MYPDDLIERAVLSASRCEAQGFHETAKSLRALAEEMHHVATAPMLSPGFCEQPVAAFQHRS' A
#
# COMPACT_ATOMS: atom_id res chain seq x y z
N MET A 1 7.01 -11.28 -3.91
CA MET A 1 7.89 -10.19 -3.47
C MET A 1 7.50 -9.86 -2.04
N TYR A 2 8.44 -9.79 -1.10
CA TYR A 2 8.08 -9.61 0.32
C TYR A 2 7.73 -8.12 0.57
N PRO A 3 6.78 -7.81 1.46
CA PRO A 3 6.39 -6.43 1.75
C PRO A 3 7.57 -5.55 2.21
N ASP A 4 8.54 -6.10 2.95
CA ASP A 4 9.79 -5.41 3.31
C ASP A 4 10.59 -4.94 2.09
N ASP A 5 10.74 -5.78 1.06
CA ASP A 5 11.50 -5.41 -0.16
C ASP A 5 10.90 -4.16 -0.83
N LEU A 6 9.58 -3.99 -0.76
CA LEU A 6 8.90 -2.84 -1.34
C LEU A 6 9.07 -1.58 -0.48
N ILE A 7 9.05 -1.73 0.85
CA ILE A 7 9.30 -0.64 1.80
C ILE A 7 10.74 -0.14 1.65
N GLU A 8 11.73 -1.04 1.63
CA GLU A 8 13.14 -0.68 1.44
C GLU A 8 13.37 0.05 0.11
N ARG A 9 12.72 -0.40 -0.96
CA ARG A 9 12.80 0.27 -2.28
C ARG A 9 12.15 1.65 -2.28
N ALA A 10 11.04 1.84 -1.58
CA ALA A 10 10.38 3.14 -1.46
C ALA A 10 11.28 4.14 -0.70
N VAL A 11 11.89 3.70 0.40
CA VAL A 11 12.85 4.51 1.18
C VAL A 11 14.08 4.87 0.34
N LEU A 12 14.68 3.89 -0.35
CA LEU A 12 15.83 4.13 -1.23
C LEU A 12 15.50 5.13 -2.35
N SER A 13 14.30 5.02 -2.92
CA SER A 13 13.82 5.95 -3.95
C SER A 13 13.63 7.35 -3.39
N ALA A 14 13.11 7.48 -2.16
CA ALA A 14 12.97 8.76 -1.48
C ALA A 14 14.33 9.45 -1.27
N SER A 15 15.33 8.74 -0.77
CA SER A 15 16.69 9.27 -0.59
C SER A 15 17.32 9.72 -1.90
N ARG A 16 17.09 9.01 -3.00
CA ARG A 16 17.56 9.41 -4.33
C ARG A 16 16.84 10.64 -4.85
N CYS A 17 15.54 10.77 -4.62
CA CYS A 17 14.77 11.96 -4.98
C CYS A 17 15.26 13.18 -4.20
N GLU A 18 15.52 13.04 -2.90
CA GLU A 18 16.04 14.10 -2.04
C GLU A 18 17.43 14.57 -2.50
N ALA A 19 18.35 13.64 -2.80
CA ALA A 19 19.68 13.96 -3.32
C ALA A 19 19.65 14.70 -4.67
N GLN A 20 18.56 14.56 -5.44
CA GLN A 20 18.34 15.26 -6.70
C GLN A 20 17.55 16.57 -6.54
N GLY A 21 17.14 16.93 -5.31
CA GLY A 21 16.37 18.13 -5.01
C GLY A 21 14.85 17.99 -5.18
N PHE A 22 14.34 16.78 -5.44
CA PHE A 22 12.90 16.47 -5.51
C PHE A 22 12.32 16.22 -4.11
N HIS A 23 12.30 17.26 -3.27
CA HIS A 23 11.90 17.17 -1.87
C HIS A 23 10.43 16.71 -1.69
N GLU A 24 9.51 17.23 -2.49
CA GLU A 24 8.08 16.84 -2.40
C GLU A 24 7.86 15.37 -2.77
N THR A 25 8.55 14.87 -3.80
CA THR A 25 8.49 13.46 -4.20
C THR A 25 9.12 12.56 -3.12
N ALA A 26 10.25 12.97 -2.55
CA ALA A 26 10.89 12.24 -1.45
C ALA A 26 9.98 12.14 -0.22
N LYS A 27 9.25 13.22 0.11
CA LYS A 27 8.27 13.24 1.20
C LYS A 27 7.12 12.27 0.95
N SER A 28 6.53 12.29 -0.24
CA SER A 28 5.45 11.37 -0.61
C SER A 28 5.90 9.90 -0.58
N LEU A 29 7.13 9.61 -1.02
CA LEU A 29 7.68 8.25 -0.99
C LEU A 29 7.94 7.75 0.44
N ARG A 30 8.36 8.63 1.35
CA ARG A 30 8.49 8.29 2.78
C ARG A 30 7.14 8.01 3.42
N ALA A 31 6.15 8.87 3.19
CA ALA A 31 4.79 8.67 3.69
C ALA A 31 4.21 7.32 3.20
N LEU A 32 4.39 7.01 1.91
CA LEU A 32 3.98 5.72 1.36
C LEU A 32 4.68 4.54 2.04
N ALA A 33 5.99 4.62 2.28
CA ALA A 33 6.75 3.57 2.96
C ALA A 33 6.25 3.35 4.40
N GLU A 34 5.90 4.43 5.10
CA GLU A 34 5.28 4.37 6.43
C GLU A 34 3.92 3.69 6.36
N GLU A 35 3.04 4.08 5.44
CA GLU A 35 1.72 3.44 5.26
C GLU A 35 1.85 1.94 4.98
N MET A 36 2.77 1.55 4.10
CA MET A 36 3.05 0.14 3.80
C MET A 36 3.57 -0.63 5.01
N HIS A 37 4.43 -0.01 5.83
CA HIS A 37 4.90 -0.61 7.07
C HIS A 37 3.75 -0.82 8.06
N HIS A 38 2.83 0.13 8.21
CA HIS A 38 1.64 -0.04 9.06
C HIS A 38 0.74 -1.18 8.57
N VAL A 39 0.58 -1.34 7.25
CA VAL A 39 -0.21 -2.46 6.68
C VAL A 39 0.49 -3.80 6.84
N ALA A 40 1.82 -3.84 6.70
CA ALA A 40 2.61 -5.07 6.86
C ALA A 40 2.73 -5.51 8.32
N THR A 41 2.77 -4.56 9.26
CA THR A 41 2.86 -4.82 10.70
C THR A 41 1.51 -4.99 11.38
N ALA A 42 0.41 -4.56 10.75
CA ALA A 42 -0.93 -4.86 11.24
C ALA A 42 -1.15 -6.38 11.20
N PRO A 43 -1.36 -7.05 12.34
CA PRO A 43 -1.70 -8.46 12.33
C PRO A 43 -3.01 -8.60 11.56
N MET A 44 -3.02 -9.42 10.51
CA MET A 44 -4.24 -9.83 9.82
C MET A 44 -5.15 -10.54 10.82
N LEU A 45 -5.99 -9.77 11.52
CA LEU A 45 -7.19 -10.27 12.17
C LEU A 45 -8.28 -10.37 11.10
N SER A 46 -8.36 -11.59 10.58
CA SER A 46 -9.53 -12.27 10.02
C SER A 46 -9.70 -12.29 8.48
N PRO A 47 -9.61 -13.49 7.85
CA PRO A 47 -9.96 -13.72 6.45
C PRO A 47 -11.49 -13.74 6.32
N GLY A 48 -12.09 -12.56 6.26
CA GLY A 48 -13.54 -12.37 6.08
C GLY A 48 -13.93 -11.83 4.71
N PHE A 49 -13.02 -11.80 3.73
CA PHE A 49 -13.35 -11.44 2.35
C PHE A 49 -13.98 -12.66 1.66
N CYS A 50 -15.17 -13.05 2.12
CA CYS A 50 -16.07 -13.85 1.31
C CYS A 50 -16.27 -13.11 -0.02
N GLU A 51 -15.88 -13.75 -1.11
CA GLU A 51 -16.45 -13.49 -2.41
C GLU A 51 -17.98 -13.50 -2.26
N GLN A 52 -18.61 -12.32 -2.25
CA GLN A 52 -20.03 -12.24 -2.56
C GLN A 52 -20.13 -11.86 -4.03
N PRO A 53 -20.62 -12.77 -4.89
CA PRO A 53 -20.85 -12.44 -6.28
C PRO A 53 -21.86 -11.30 -6.33
N VAL A 54 -21.62 -10.35 -7.23
CA VAL A 54 -22.61 -9.36 -7.64
C VAL A 54 -23.80 -10.12 -8.21
N ALA A 55 -24.78 -10.43 -7.36
CA ALA A 55 -26.11 -10.80 -7.78
C ALA A 55 -26.79 -9.51 -8.28
N ALA A 56 -26.34 -9.04 -9.43
CA ALA A 56 -27.06 -8.05 -10.20
C ALA A 56 -28.39 -8.67 -10.63
N PHE A 57 -29.48 -8.03 -10.19
CA PHE A 57 -30.80 -8.09 -10.79
C PHE A 57 -31.49 -9.46 -10.85
N GLN A 58 -32.24 -9.80 -9.79
CA GLN A 58 -33.57 -10.39 -9.96
C GLN A 58 -34.55 -9.93 -8.88
N HIS A 59 -35.34 -8.90 -9.19
CA HIS A 59 -36.76 -8.92 -8.82
C HIS A 59 -37.60 -8.19 -9.88
N ARG A 60 -38.05 -9.01 -10.84
CA ARG A 60 -39.38 -9.01 -11.52
C ARG A 60 -40.50 -8.54 -10.56
N SER A 61 -41.63 -7.95 -10.93
CA SER A 61 -42.50 -8.01 -12.10
C SER A 61 -43.39 -6.77 -12.09
#